data_AF-A0A196LHX6-F1
#
_entry.id   AF-A0A196LHX6-F1
#
_cell.length_a   1.000
_cell.length_b   1.000
_cell.length_c   1.000
_cell.angle_alpha   90.00
_cell.angle_beta   90.00
_cell.angle_gamma   90.00
#
_symmetry.space_group_name_H-M   'P 1'
#
loop_
_entity.id
_entity.type
_entity.pdbx_description
1 polymer ?
#
loop_
_entity_poly.entity_id
_entity_poly.type
_entity_poly.pdbx_seq_one_letter_code
_entity_poly.pdbx_strand_id
1 'polypeptide(L)'
;MKTPLLILIAGPYRSGTDGDPELIARNLERLEEAAAPIHRRGHVPMIGEWVALPVLRGMDETDDTEGDVMYETARRLLQHCDAVLRLPGESAGADKDVEIALERGLPVYRSLEEIPV
;
A
#
# COMPACT_ATOMS: atom_id res chain seq x y z
N MET A 1 -9.01 -21.31 -14.48
CA MET A 1 -9.22 -20.00 -13.84
C MET A 1 -7.84 -19.49 -13.44
N LYS A 2 -7.50 -18.23 -13.73
CA LYS A 2 -6.24 -17.65 -13.24
C LYS A 2 -6.34 -17.48 -11.73
N THR A 3 -5.24 -17.68 -11.01
CA THR A 3 -5.15 -17.39 -9.58
C THR A 3 -5.31 -15.87 -9.39
N PRO A 4 -6.21 -15.40 -8.51
CA PRO A 4 -6.31 -13.99 -8.17
C PRO A 4 -4.98 -13.44 -7.65
N LEU A 5 -4.61 -12.23 -8.08
CA LEU A 5 -3.43 -11.52 -7.57
C LEU A 5 -3.80 -10.81 -6.26
N LEU A 6 -2.86 -10.78 -5.30
CA LEU A 6 -2.86 -9.83 -4.18
C LEU A 6 -2.09 -8.57 -4.60
N ILE A 7 -2.81 -7.47 -4.80
CA ILE A 7 -2.24 -6.23 -5.36
C ILE A 7 -2.14 -5.18 -4.26
N LEU A 8 -0.91 -4.77 -3.92
CA LEU A 8 -0.69 -3.62 -3.04
C LEU A 8 -0.99 -2.32 -3.78
N ILE A 9 -1.83 -1.47 -3.21
CA ILE A 9 -2.11 -0.12 -3.68
C ILE A 9 -1.16 0.82 -2.94
N ALA A 10 -0.21 1.41 -3.67
CA ALA A 10 0.79 2.33 -3.15
C ALA A 10 0.49 3.75 -3.65
N GLY A 11 0.44 4.71 -2.72
CA GLY A 11 0.19 6.12 -3.03
C GLY A 11 0.40 7.03 -1.82
N PRO A 12 0.19 8.35 -1.96
CA PRO A 12 0.35 9.28 -0.85
C PRO A 12 -0.63 8.94 0.29
N TYR A 13 -0.07 8.64 1.48
CA TYR A 13 -0.83 8.56 2.73
C TYR A 13 -0.56 9.79 3.61
N ARG A 14 0.68 9.93 4.13
CA ARG A 14 1.10 11.10 4.92
C ARG A 14 1.70 12.24 4.08
N SER A 15 2.16 11.95 2.86
CA SER A 15 2.84 12.95 2.02
C SER A 15 1.88 14.08 1.61
N GLY A 16 2.37 15.32 1.68
CA GLY A 16 1.60 16.53 1.37
C GLY A 16 0.49 16.87 2.37
N THR A 17 0.52 16.29 3.58
CA THR A 17 -0.50 16.54 4.62
C THR A 17 -0.02 17.45 5.75
N ASP A 18 1.29 17.65 5.91
CA ASP A 18 1.90 18.34 7.05
C ASP A 18 1.42 17.83 8.42
N GLY A 19 0.99 16.56 8.48
CA GLY A 19 0.45 15.93 9.70
C GLY A 19 -1.03 16.23 9.96
N ASP A 20 -1.72 16.93 9.08
CA ASP A 20 -3.16 17.20 9.18
C ASP A 20 -3.96 15.88 9.11
N PRO A 21 -4.69 15.50 10.18
CA PRO A 21 -5.45 14.25 10.22
C PRO A 21 -6.54 14.15 9.16
N GLU A 22 -7.18 15.26 8.77
CA GLU A 22 -8.23 15.26 7.75
C GLU A 22 -7.65 15.00 6.35
N LEU A 23 -6.48 15.59 6.06
CA LEU A 23 -5.77 15.33 4.80
C LEU A 23 -5.24 13.89 4.74
N ILE A 24 -4.76 13.35 5.87
CA ILE A 24 -4.35 11.94 5.97
C ILE A 24 -5.54 11.01 5.71
N ALA A 25 -6.70 11.28 6.33
CA ALA A 25 -7.91 10.49 6.08
C ALA A 25 -8.36 10.58 4.63
N ARG A 26 -8.33 11.77 4.02
CA ARG A 26 -8.65 11.97 2.61
C ARG A 26 -7.70 11.21 1.68
N ASN A 27 -6.42 11.16 2.03
CA ASN A 27 -5.43 10.39 1.30
C ASN A 27 -5.71 8.88 1.38
N LEU A 28 -6.08 8.37 2.54
CA LEU A 28 -6.52 6.97 2.69
C LEU A 28 -7.74 6.68 1.82
N GLU A 29 -8.77 7.53 1.84
CA GLU A 29 -9.96 7.37 0.98
C GLU A 29 -9.58 7.27 -0.52
N ARG A 30 -8.62 8.08 -0.99
CA ARG A 30 -8.12 8.01 -2.38
C ARG A 30 -7.45 6.68 -2.72
N LEU A 31 -6.74 6.07 -1.77
CA LEU A 31 -6.18 4.73 -1.96
C LEU A 31 -7.31 3.69 -2.07
N GLU A 32 -8.33 3.81 -1.22
CA GLU A 32 -9.48 2.89 -1.16
C GLU A 32 -10.34 2.94 -2.43
N GLU A 33 -10.41 4.08 -3.14
CA GLU A 33 -11.09 4.21 -4.43
C GLU A 33 -10.59 3.20 -5.49
N ALA A 34 -9.33 2.77 -5.41
CA ALA A 34 -8.76 1.76 -6.31
C ALA A 34 -9.17 0.31 -5.96
N ALA A 35 -9.69 0.06 -4.75
CA ALA A 35 -9.99 -1.29 -4.27
C ALA A 35 -11.13 -1.96 -5.06
N ALA A 36 -12.26 -1.27 -5.25
CA ALA A 36 -13.40 -1.82 -5.97
C ALA A 36 -13.10 -2.13 -7.46
N PRO A 37 -12.39 -1.27 -8.22
CA PRO A 37 -11.90 -1.60 -9.55
C PRO A 37 -11.00 -2.84 -9.64
N ILE A 38 -10.12 -3.07 -8.66
CA ILE A 38 -9.27 -4.26 -8.58
C ILE A 38 -10.13 -5.51 -8.32
N HIS A 39 -11.06 -5.42 -7.36
CA HIS A 39 -11.99 -6.52 -7.08
C HIS A 39 -12.81 -6.92 -8.31
N ARG A 40 -13.32 -5.94 -9.07
CA ARG A 40 -14.07 -6.19 -10.32
C ARG A 40 -13.24 -6.90 -11.40
N ARG A 41 -11.90 -6.79 -11.35
CA ARG A 41 -10.98 -7.54 -12.23
C ARG A 41 -10.65 -8.94 -11.72
N GLY A 42 -11.25 -9.37 -10.60
CA GLY A 42 -11.06 -10.71 -10.05
C GLY A 42 -9.81 -10.85 -9.17
N HIS A 43 -9.33 -9.74 -8.60
CA HIS A 43 -8.13 -9.71 -7.76
C HIS A 43 -8.44 -9.17 -6.36
N VAL A 44 -7.48 -9.32 -5.44
CA VAL A 44 -7.61 -8.87 -4.05
C VAL A 44 -6.84 -7.56 -3.88
N PRO A 45 -7.52 -6.43 -3.62
CA PRO A 45 -6.84 -5.18 -3.30
C PRO A 45 -6.28 -5.20 -1.88
N MET A 46 -5.15 -4.52 -1.67
CA MET A 46 -4.55 -4.37 -0.36
C MET A 46 -3.91 -2.99 -0.20
N ILE A 47 -4.02 -2.40 0.99
CA ILE A 47 -3.40 -1.12 1.36
C ILE A 47 -2.52 -1.36 2.59
N GLY A 48 -1.31 -0.80 2.63
CA GLY A 48 -0.37 -1.00 3.73
C GLY A 48 -0.94 -0.55 5.08
N GLU A 49 -1.61 0.60 5.08
CA GLU A 49 -2.24 1.22 6.25
C GLU A 49 -3.32 0.35 6.89
N TRP A 50 -4.08 -0.43 6.10
CA TRP A 50 -5.08 -1.37 6.64
C TRP A 50 -4.46 -2.39 7.59
N VAL A 51 -3.22 -2.80 7.31
CA VAL A 51 -2.48 -3.79 8.08
C VAL A 51 -1.65 -3.13 9.18
N ALA A 52 -1.04 -1.98 8.89
CA ALA A 52 -0.11 -1.30 9.80
C ALA A 52 -0.82 -0.54 10.93
N LEU A 53 -1.96 0.11 10.67
CA LEU A 53 -2.62 0.93 11.68
C LEU A 53 -3.17 0.13 12.88
N PRO A 54 -3.78 -1.06 12.71
CA PRO A 54 -4.14 -1.91 13.85
C PRO A 54 -2.93 -2.32 14.68
N VAL A 55 -1.79 -2.61 14.04
CA VAL A 55 -0.54 -2.95 14.74
C VAL A 55 -0.09 -1.75 15.57
N LEU A 56 0.05 -0.58 14.95
CA LEU A 56 0.48 0.64 15.64
C LEU A 56 -0.41 1.00 16.84
N ARG A 57 -1.73 0.82 16.73
CA ARG A 57 -2.67 1.06 17.84
C ARG A 57 -2.54 0.06 18.99
N GLY A 58 -2.00 -1.12 18.72
CA GLY A 58 -1.79 -2.17 19.71
C GLY A 58 -0.43 -2.09 20.41
N MET A 59 0.46 -1.21 19.97
CA MET A 59 1.79 -1.07 20.54
C MET A 59 1.83 -0.08 21.70
N ASP A 60 2.73 -0.31 22.66
CA ASP A 60 2.96 0.56 23.80
C ASP A 60 4.39 1.16 23.81
N GLU A 61 4.70 2.00 24.80
CA GLU A 61 5.99 2.69 24.91
C GLU A 61 7.19 1.75 25.15
N THR A 62 6.92 0.48 25.51
CA THR A 62 7.94 -0.56 25.73
C THR A 62 8.19 -1.42 24.51
N ASP A 63 7.36 -1.29 23.46
CA ASP A 63 7.65 -1.83 22.15
C ASP A 63 8.80 -1.02 21.53
N ASP A 64 10.01 -1.43 21.88
CA ASP A 64 11.28 -0.89 21.41
C ASP A 64 11.43 -1.20 19.92
N THR A 65 10.80 -0.38 19.08
CA THR A 65 10.88 -0.55 17.63
C THR A 65 12.16 0.10 17.17
N GLU A 66 13.20 -0.70 16.87
CA GLU A 66 14.39 -0.26 16.13
C GLU A 66 14.08 0.27 14.69
N GLY A 67 12.82 0.59 14.36
CA GLY A 67 12.39 1.15 13.08
C GLY A 67 10.92 1.61 13.04
N ASP A 68 10.49 2.16 11.91
CA ASP A 68 9.10 2.59 11.70
C ASP A 68 8.19 1.37 11.41
N VAL A 69 7.26 1.10 12.34
CA VAL A 69 6.26 0.01 12.26
C VAL A 69 5.48 0.02 10.94
N MET A 70 5.17 1.21 10.41
CA MET A 70 4.47 1.35 9.14
C MET A 70 5.31 0.78 8.01
N TYR A 71 6.59 1.17 7.96
CA TYR A 71 7.53 0.71 6.95
C TYR A 71 7.81 -0.79 7.06
N GLU A 72 8.00 -1.28 8.29
CA GLU A 72 8.23 -2.70 8.50
C GLU A 72 7.03 -3.54 8.07
N THR A 73 5.82 -3.11 8.44
CA THR A 73 4.59 -3.81 8.07
C THR A 73 4.39 -3.83 6.57
N ALA A 74 4.61 -2.71 5.88
CA ALA A 74 4.54 -2.63 4.41
C ALA A 74 5.55 -3.58 3.74
N ARG A 75 6.80 -3.62 4.22
CA ARG A 75 7.84 -4.52 3.70
C ARG A 75 7.51 -6.00 3.94
N ARG A 76 6.89 -6.34 5.07
CA ARG A 76 6.38 -7.70 5.34
C ARG A 76 5.22 -8.03 4.41
N LEU A 77 4.28 -7.12 4.23
CA LEU A 77 3.14 -7.30 3.33
C LEU A 77 3.56 -7.53 1.88
N LEU A 78 4.54 -6.76 1.37
CA LEU A 78 5.11 -6.92 0.03
C LEU A 78 5.71 -8.31 -0.24
N GLN A 79 5.99 -9.13 0.80
CA GLN A 79 6.40 -10.54 0.63
C GLN A 79 5.27 -11.47 0.20
N HIS A 80 4.03 -11.03 0.38
CA HIS A 80 2.85 -11.80 0.05
C HIS A 80 2.12 -11.24 -1.18
N CYS A 81 2.46 -10.04 -1.63
CA CYS A 81 1.85 -9.42 -2.80
C CYS A 81 2.41 -9.98 -4.10
N ASP A 82 1.53 -10.12 -5.09
CA ASP A 82 1.88 -10.55 -6.44
C ASP A 82 2.18 -9.35 -7.36
N ALA A 83 1.72 -8.15 -7.01
CA ALA A 83 1.89 -6.92 -7.78
C ALA A 83 1.76 -5.66 -6.92
N VAL A 84 2.18 -4.52 -7.47
CA VAL A 84 1.92 -3.19 -6.90
C VAL A 84 1.18 -2.33 -7.92
N LEU A 85 0.11 -1.65 -7.52
CA LEU A 85 -0.48 -0.52 -8.22
C LEU A 85 0.05 0.77 -7.61
N ARG A 86 0.87 1.53 -8.35
CA ARG A 86 1.34 2.85 -7.91
C ARG A 86 0.40 3.93 -8.44
N LEU A 87 -0.41 4.52 -7.55
CA LEU A 87 -1.25 5.68 -7.82
C LEU A 87 -0.39 6.93 -8.05
N PRO A 88 -0.88 8.00 -8.71
CA PRO A 88 -0.13 9.24 -8.87
C PRO A 88 0.05 10.01 -7.54
N GLY A 89 1.00 10.95 -7.53
CA GLY A 89 1.28 11.85 -6.40
C GLY A 89 2.59 11.55 -5.68
N GLU A 90 3.23 12.61 -5.17
CA GLU A 90 4.52 12.52 -4.46
C GLU A 90 4.38 11.70 -3.17
N SER A 91 5.17 10.63 -3.04
CA SER A 91 5.16 9.81 -1.83
C SER A 91 6.40 8.93 -1.75
N ALA A 92 7.33 9.29 -0.85
CA ALA A 92 8.54 8.51 -0.62
C ALA A 92 8.24 7.06 -0.17
N GLY A 93 7.18 6.84 0.61
CA GLY A 93 6.76 5.50 1.03
C GLY A 93 6.30 4.66 -0.15
N ALA A 94 5.40 5.20 -0.98
CA ALA A 94 4.93 4.49 -2.16
C ALA A 94 6.02 4.27 -3.22
N ASP A 95 6.96 5.21 -3.36
CA ASP A 95 8.12 5.05 -4.24
C ASP A 95 9.05 3.94 -3.72
N LYS A 96 9.20 3.82 -2.40
CA LYS A 96 9.96 2.73 -1.79
C LYS A 96 9.30 1.37 -1.98
N ASP A 97 7.97 1.29 -1.91
CA ASP A 97 7.23 0.06 -2.22
C ASP A 97 7.46 -0.37 -3.68
N VAL A 98 7.50 0.58 -4.61
CA VAL A 98 7.84 0.35 -6.02
C VAL A 98 9.27 -0.17 -6.17
N GLU A 99 10.25 0.44 -5.52
CA GLU A 99 11.64 -0.06 -5.54
C GLU A 99 11.72 -1.52 -5.08
N ILE A 100 11.12 -1.83 -3.93
CA ILE A 100 11.12 -3.19 -3.36
C ILE A 100 10.41 -4.18 -4.28
N ALA A 101 9.30 -3.79 -4.91
CA ALA A 101 8.59 -4.62 -5.87
C ALA A 101 9.45 -4.93 -7.11
N LEU A 102 10.13 -3.92 -7.65
CA LEU A 102 11.03 -4.08 -8.79
C LEU A 102 12.24 -4.96 -8.47
N GLU A 103 12.86 -4.78 -7.30
CA GLU A 103 13.95 -5.63 -6.80
C GLU A 103 13.55 -7.11 -6.72
N ARG A 104 12.26 -7.38 -6.51
CA ARG A 104 11.67 -8.72 -6.41
C ARG A 104 11.13 -9.27 -7.72
N GLY A 105 11.18 -8.49 -8.80
CA GLY A 105 10.59 -8.85 -10.09
C GLY A 105 9.06 -8.89 -10.07
N LEU A 106 8.41 -8.20 -9.13
CA LEU A 106 6.96 -8.06 -9.11
C LEU A 106 6.53 -7.00 -10.15
N PRO A 107 5.43 -7.23 -10.89
CA PRO A 107 4.87 -6.22 -11.77
C PRO A 107 4.42 -4.99 -10.98
N VAL A 108 4.74 -3.81 -11.52
CA VAL A 108 4.30 -2.51 -11.02
C VAL A 108 3.40 -1.87 -12.07
N TYR A 109 2.11 -1.77 -11.75
CA TYR A 109 1.11 -1.12 -12.56
C TYR A 109 1.03 0.38 -12.24
N ARG A 110 0.89 1.21 -13.27
CA ARG A 110 0.71 2.68 -13.14
C ARG A 110 -0.72 3.13 -13.38
N SER A 111 -1.59 2.20 -13.76
CA SER A 111 -3.01 2.43 -14.02
C SER A 111 -3.82 1.16 -13.76
N LEU A 112 -5.13 1.29 -13.57
CA LEU A 112 -6.03 0.15 -13.36
C LEU A 112 -6.16 -0.70 -14.63
N GLU A 113 -5.95 -0.09 -15.81
CA GLU A 113 -6.06 -0.71 -17.12
C GLU A 113 -4.93 -1.72 -17.40
N GLU A 114 -3.78 -1.56 -16.76
CA GLU A 114 -2.65 -2.50 -16.86
C GLU A 114 -2.87 -3.80 -16.06
N ILE A 115 -3.82 -3.78 -15.11
CA ILE A 115 -4.14 -4.92 -14.27
C ILE A 115 -4.87 -5.99 -15.10
N PRO A 116 -4.41 -7.26 -15.10
CA PRO A 116 -5.04 -8.33 -15.87
C PRO A 116 -6.47 -8.66 -15.39
N VAL A 117 -7.19 -9.41 -16.23
CA VAL A 117 -8.50 -10.04 -15.92
C VAL A 117 -8.41 -11.55 -15.98
#